data_AF-A0A962MH49-F1
#
_entry.id   AF-A0A962MH49-F1
#
_cell.length_a   1.000
_cell.length_b   1.000
_cell.length_c   1.000
_cell.angle_alpha   90.00
_cell.angle_beta   90.00
_cell.angle_gamma   90.00
#
_symmetry.space_group_name_H-M   'P 1'
#
loop_
_entity.id
_entity.type
_entity.pdbx_description
1 polymer ?
#
loop_
_entity_poly.entity_id
_entity_poly.type
_entity_poly.pdbx_seq_one_letter_code
_entity_poly.pdbx_strand_id
1 'polypeptide(L)' 'EVRAQFLQLDAANQVCFKPSPAGRWLADIYALARRQLQDLGITAVYGGDWCTVSDPTRFYSYRRDGSSGRMASLIWLQA' A
#
# COMPACT_ATOMS: atom_id res chain seq x y z
N GLU A 1 -7.41 -12.70 -8.73
CA GLU A 1 -7.96 -11.47 -8.10
C GLU A 1 -7.03 -11.09 -6.95
N VAL A 2 -6.88 -9.79 -6.64
CA VAL A 2 -5.80 -9.27 -5.77
C VAL A 2 -5.88 -9.84 -4.35
N ARG A 3 -7.06 -9.80 -3.70
CA ARG A 3 -7.22 -10.35 -2.36
C ARG A 3 -6.92 -11.83 -2.33
N ALA A 4 -7.44 -12.60 -3.30
CA ALA A 4 -7.19 -14.04 -3.37
C ALA A 4 -5.68 -14.38 -3.44
N GLN A 5 -4.89 -13.60 -4.19
CA GLN A 5 -3.44 -13.80 -4.27
C GLN A 5 -2.74 -13.54 -2.93
N PHE A 6 -3.12 -12.48 -2.21
CA PHE A 6 -2.55 -12.19 -0.89
C PHE A 6 -2.93 -13.24 0.17
N LEU A 7 -4.14 -13.79 0.10
CA LEU A 7 -4.57 -14.87 1.00
C LEU A 7 -3.89 -16.21 0.71
N GLN A 8 -3.47 -16.44 -0.53
CA GLN A 8 -2.67 -17.62 -0.88
C GLN A 8 -1.24 -17.53 -0.34
N LEU A 9 -0.68 -16.31 -0.24
CA LEU A 9 0.63 -16.09 0.36
C LEU A 9 0.59 -16.28 1.88
N ASP A 10 -0.40 -15.68 2.53
CA ASP A 10 -0.65 -15.82 3.97
C ASP A 10 -2.12 -15.50 4.26
N ALA A 11 -2.84 -16.45 4.87
CA ALA A 11 -4.24 -16.31 5.22
C ALA A 11 -4.48 -15.13 6.19
N ALA A 12 -3.49 -14.80 7.03
CA ALA A 12 -3.61 -13.70 7.97
C ALA A 12 -3.57 -12.31 7.29
N ASN A 13 -3.24 -12.21 5.99
CA ASN A 13 -3.45 -11.00 5.20
C ASN A 13 -4.93 -10.59 5.08
N GLN A 14 -5.87 -11.47 5.44
CA GLN A 14 -7.30 -11.15 5.46
C GLN A 14 -7.62 -9.86 6.23
N VAL A 15 -6.91 -9.58 7.32
CA VAL A 15 -7.15 -8.39 8.16
C VAL A 15 -6.82 -7.08 7.44
N CYS A 16 -6.04 -7.14 6.36
CA CYS A 16 -5.65 -5.98 5.56
C CYS A 16 -6.66 -5.65 4.45
N PHE A 17 -7.78 -6.38 4.36
CA PHE A 17 -8.83 -6.13 3.38
C PHE A 17 -10.14 -5.80 4.07
N LYS A 18 -10.82 -4.76 3.59
CA LYS A 18 -12.17 -4.37 4.04
C LYS A 18 -13.14 -4.41 2.87
N PRO A 19 -14.40 -4.82 3.06
CA PRO A 19 -15.40 -4.71 2.00
C PRO A 19 -15.63 -3.23 1.67
N SER A 20 -15.80 -2.92 0.38
CA SER A 20 -16.23 -1.61 -0.10
C SER A 20 -17.73 -1.63 -0.42
N PRO A 21 -18.43 -0.48 -0.32
CA PRO A 21 -19.82 -0.36 -0.77
C PRO A 21 -20.03 -0.70 -2.25
N ALA A 22 -18.98 -0.61 -3.08
CA ALA A 22 -19.03 -0.91 -4.51
C ALA A 22 -18.85 -2.42 -4.84
N GLY A 23 -18.96 -3.31 -3.83
CA GLY A 23 -18.83 -4.76 -4.02
C GLY A 23 -17.41 -5.25 -4.30
N ARG A 24 -16.40 -4.38 -4.14
CA ARG A 24 -14.96 -4.71 -4.25
C ARG A 24 -14.28 -4.69 -2.88
N TRP A 25 -13.03 -5.14 -2.81
CA TRP A 25 -12.20 -5.03 -1.61
C TRP A 25 -11.39 -3.73 -1.58
N LEU A 26 -11.37 -3.06 -0.42
CA LEU A 26 -10.40 -2.03 -0.06
C LEU A 26 -9.18 -2.72 0.55
N ALA A 27 -8.02 -2.59 -0.09
CA ALA A 27 -6.76 -3.13 0.41
C ALA A 27 -5.99 -2.05 1.16
N ASP A 28 -5.60 -2.35 2.40
CA ASP A 28 -4.61 -1.57 3.15
C ASP A 28 -3.20 -2.02 2.71
N ILE A 29 -2.67 -1.31 1.72
CA ILE A 29 -1.35 -1.61 1.14
C ILE A 29 -0.22 -1.47 2.16
N TYR A 30 -0.36 -0.56 3.14
CA TYR A 30 0.64 -0.38 4.17
C TYR A 30 0.64 -1.51 5.19
N ALA A 31 -0.54 -1.99 5.59
CA ALA A 31 -0.65 -3.16 6.45
C ALA A 31 -0.09 -4.42 5.76
N LEU A 32 -0.39 -4.64 4.48
CA LEU A 32 0.17 -5.76 3.71
C LEU A 32 1.70 -5.73 3.64
N ALA A 33 2.29 -4.54 3.42
CA ALA A 33 3.74 -4.38 3.41
C ALA A 33 4.36 -4.64 4.79
N ARG A 34 3.75 -4.09 5.86
CA ARG A 34 4.20 -4.32 7.25
C ARG A 34 4.20 -5.78 7.63
N ARG A 35 3.14 -6.52 7.30
CA ARG A 35 3.06 -7.96 7.58
C ARG A 35 4.21 -8.73 6.92
N GLN A 36 4.41 -8.53 5.62
CA GLN A 36 5.49 -9.17 4.89
C GLN A 36 6.88 -8.82 5.45
N LEU A 37 7.10 -7.56 5.85
CA LEU A 37 8.35 -7.15 6.49
C LEU A 37 8.54 -7.82 7.86
N GLN A 38 7.47 -7.89 8.66
CA GLN A 38 7.49 -8.53 9.99
C GLN A 38 7.76 -10.03 9.90
N ASP A 39 7.22 -10.72 8.91
CA ASP A 39 7.49 -12.16 8.68
C ASP A 39 8.96 -12.42 8.34
N LEU A 40 9.66 -11.42 7.80
CA LEU A 40 11.11 -11.43 7.56
C LEU A 40 11.93 -10.95 8.77
N GLY A 41 11.30 -10.64 9.90
CA GLY A 41 11.95 -10.13 11.11
C GLY A 41 12.24 -8.62 11.10
N ILE A 42 11.75 -7.87 10.11
CA ILE A 42 11.94 -6.43 10.00
C ILE A 42 10.83 -5.72 10.79
N THR A 43 11.19 -5.18 11.96
CA THR A 43 10.24 -4.55 12.89
C THR A 43 10.28 -3.02 12.90
N ALA A 44 11.41 -2.43 12.48
CA ALA A 44 11.57 -0.97 12.38
C ALA A 44 11.00 -0.44 11.05
N VAL A 45 9.68 -0.28 11.00
CA VAL A 45 8.95 0.19 9.80
C VAL A 45 8.30 1.54 10.08
N TYR A 46 8.64 2.55 9.27
CA TYR A 46 8.20 3.94 9.46
C TYR A 46 7.38 4.46 8.28
N GLY A 47 6.62 5.53 8.52
CA GLY A 47 5.77 6.19 7.51
C GLY A 47 4.50 5.40 7.18
N GLY A 48 3.97 5.59 5.98
CA GLY A 48 2.71 4.97 5.56
C GLY A 48 1.45 5.71 6.01
N ASP A 49 1.57 7.01 6.23
CA ASP A 49 0.48 7.88 6.72
C ASP A 49 -0.17 8.72 5.60
N TRP A 50 0.34 8.59 4.37
CA TRP A 50 -0.10 9.40 3.23
C TRP A 50 -1.01 8.60 2.30
N CYS A 51 -1.94 9.29 1.64
CA CYS A 51 -2.75 8.70 0.58
C CYS A 51 -2.67 9.57 -0.67
N THR A 52 -2.10 9.01 -1.73
CA THR A 52 -1.91 9.73 -3.00
C THR A 52 -3.23 10.14 -3.65
N VAL A 53 -4.31 9.40 -3.41
CA VAL A 53 -5.65 9.72 -3.92
C VAL A 53 -6.25 10.93 -3.20
N SER A 54 -6.21 10.95 -1.87
CA SER A 54 -6.92 11.97 -1.08
C SER A 54 -6.16 13.29 -0.93
N ASP A 55 -4.85 13.31 -1.22
CA ASP A 55 -4.06 14.54 -1.18
C ASP A 55 -3.56 14.95 -2.58
N PRO A 56 -4.42 15.57 -3.39
CA PRO A 56 -4.07 16.01 -4.75
C PRO A 56 -3.08 17.18 -4.78
N THR A 57 -2.92 17.90 -3.67
CA THR A 57 -2.01 19.05 -3.60
C THR A 57 -0.55 18.63 -3.53
N ARG A 58 -0.29 17.43 -3.01
CA ARG A 58 1.06 16.89 -2.81
C ARG A 58 1.43 15.77 -3.78
N PHE A 59 0.45 15.02 -4.30
CA PHE A 59 0.75 13.79 -5.05
C PHE A 59 -0.02 13.67 -6.37
N TYR A 60 0.67 13.20 -7.41
CA TYR A 60 0.00 12.58 -8.56
C TYR A 60 -0.67 11.27 -8.13
N SER A 61 -1.83 10.96 -8.72
CA SER A 61 -2.49 9.67 -8.47
C SER A 61 -3.19 9.16 -9.72
N TYR A 62 -2.65 8.07 -10.28
CA TYR A 62 -3.26 7.40 -11.43
C TYR A 62 -4.70 6.94 -11.15
N ARG A 63 -5.02 6.54 -9.91
CA ARG A 63 -6.37 6.12 -9.54
C ARG A 63 -7.37 7.27 -9.60
N ARG A 64 -6.92 8.50 -9.32
CA ARG A 64 -7.76 9.71 -9.35
C ARG A 64 -7.80 10.32 -10.75
N ASP A 65 -6.64 10.49 -11.38
CA ASP A 65 -6.47 11.36 -12.54
C ASP A 65 -6.29 10.58 -13.86
N GLY A 66 -6.09 9.25 -13.80
CA GLY A 66 -5.71 8.46 -14.97
C GLY A 66 -4.32 8.86 -15.46
N SER A 67 -4.23 9.44 -16.67
CA SER A 67 -2.97 9.94 -17.22
C SER A 67 -2.45 11.11 -16.37
N SER A 68 -1.43 10.83 -15.55
CA SER A 68 -0.85 11.75 -14.56
C SER A 68 0.68 11.69 -14.60
N GLY A 69 1.34 12.61 -13.90
CA GLY A 69 2.79 12.56 -13.66
C GLY A 69 3.21 11.37 -12.77
N ARG A 70 4.50 11.32 -12.42
CA ARG A 70 5.07 10.30 -11.51
C ARG A 70 5.94 10.98 -10.47
N MET A 71 5.90 10.45 -9.24
CA MET A 71 6.84 10.78 -8.18
C MET A 71 7.95 9.72 -8.12
N ALA A 72 9.01 10.02 -7.37
CA ALA A 72 10.07 9.08 -7.06
C ALA A 72 10.35 9.08 -5.54
N SER A 73 10.78 7.93 -5.01
CA SER A 73 11.35 7.80 -3.67
C SER A 73 12.82 7.46 -3.83
N LEU A 74 13.71 8.25 -3.21
CA LEU A 74 15.15 8.14 -3.39
C LEU A 74 15.83 7.92 -2.03
N ILE A 75 16.90 7.13 -2.02
CA ILE A 75 17.77 6.91 -0.87
C ILE A 75 19.22 6.76 -1.37
N TRP A 76 20.18 7.31 -0.64
CA TRP A 76 21.61 7.21 -0.95
C TRP A 76 22.42 7.18 0.35
N LEU A 77 23.63 6.62 0.27
CA LEU A 77 24.64 6.75 1.32
C LEU A 77 25.42 8.04 1.09
N GLN A 78 25.62 8.81 2.14
CA GLN A 78 26.47 9.99 2.11
C GLN A 78 27.86 9.62 2.64
N ALA A 79 28.90 10.16 2.00
CA ALA A 79 30.29 9.99 2.41
C ALA A 79 30.64 10.86 3.63
#